data_AF-A0A8T9Z744-F1
#
_entry.id   AF-A0A8T9Z744-F1
#
_cell.length_a   1.000
_cell.length_b   1.000
_cell.length_c   1.000
_cell.angle_alpha   90.00
_cell.angle_beta   90.00
_cell.angle_gamma   90.00
#
_symmetry.space_group_name_H-M   'P 1'
#
loop_
_entity.id
_entity.type
_entity.pdbx_description
1 polymer ?
#
loop_
_entity_poly.entity_id
_entity_poly.type
_entity_poly.pdbx_seq_one_letter_code
_entity_poly.pdbx_strand_id
1 'polypeptide(L)'
;MSLVVNLKELQEKTIDEKVLEFAEEMEGVIIESAGKGYSGYKYQIRYDNPDKHMMLSKIFIEKLQELMGGVKVEFKAEERKSFLGSSYHEHYIHFKWND
;
A
#
# COMPACT_ATOMS: atom_id res chain seq x y z
N MET A 1 -23.66 -7.46 -21.30
CA MET A 1 -22.68 -7.27 -20.20
C MET A 1 -23.05 -8.25 -19.09
N SER A 2 -22.08 -8.97 -18.51
CA SER A 2 -22.35 -9.96 -17.45
C SER A 2 -22.18 -9.32 -16.06
N LEU A 3 -22.85 -9.87 -15.05
CA LEU A 3 -22.70 -9.45 -13.64
C LEU A 3 -21.23 -9.38 -13.23
N VAL A 4 -20.43 -10.36 -13.65
CA VAL A 4 -19.00 -10.44 -13.33
C VAL A 4 -18.20 -9.28 -13.93
N VAL A 5 -18.52 -8.84 -15.16
CA VAL A 5 -17.86 -7.69 -15.79
C VAL A 5 -18.19 -6.41 -15.04
N ASN A 6 -19.47 -6.19 -14.74
CA ASN A 6 -19.89 -4.99 -14.00
C ASN A 6 -19.27 -4.93 -12.59
N LEU A 7 -19.15 -6.08 -11.91
CA LEU A 7 -18.50 -6.16 -10.60
C LEU A 7 -17.01 -5.84 -10.67
N LYS A 8 -16.32 -6.29 -11.73
CA LYS A 8 -14.90 -5.95 -11.95
C LYS A 8 -14.72 -4.46 -12.21
N GLU A 9 -15.55 -3.86 -13.07
CA GLU A 9 -15.49 -2.43 -13.35
C GLU A 9 -15.77 -1.57 -12.11
N LEU A 10 -16.74 -1.98 -11.29
CA LEU A 10 -17.01 -1.33 -9.99
C LEU A 10 -15.82 -1.46 -9.05
N GLN A 11 -15.25 -2.66 -8.94
CA GLN A 11 -14.08 -2.91 -8.08
C GLN A 11 -12.88 -2.09 -8.52
N GLU A 12 -12.60 -2.01 -9.83
CA GLU A 12 -11.50 -1.20 -10.37
C GLU A 12 -11.66 0.28 -10.05
N LYS A 13 -12.87 0.83 -10.18
CA LYS A 13 -13.17 2.23 -9.79
C LYS A 13 -12.98 2.47 -8.31
N THR A 14 -13.44 1.55 -7.45
CA THR A 14 -13.21 1.67 -6.00
C THR A 14 -11.72 1.59 -5.66
N ILE A 15 -10.94 0.76 -6.37
CA ILE A 15 -9.48 0.73 -6.24
C ILE A 15 -8.88 2.06 -6.66
N ASP A 16 -9.30 2.66 -7.77
CA ASP A 16 -8.81 3.97 -8.21
C ASP A 16 -8.98 5.06 -7.15
N GLU A 17 -10.20 5.19 -6.61
CA GLU A 17 -10.51 6.17 -5.57
C GLU A 17 -9.64 5.95 -4.33
N LYS A 18 -9.48 4.69 -3.91
CA LYS A 18 -8.70 4.34 -2.71
C LYS A 18 -7.21 4.51 -2.89
N VAL A 19 -6.67 4.24 -4.08
CA VAL A 19 -5.25 4.46 -4.38
C VAL A 19 -4.95 5.96 -4.34
N LEU A 20 -5.84 6.80 -4.86
CA LEU A 20 -5.67 8.25 -4.83
C LEU A 20 -5.71 8.79 -3.39
N GLU A 21 -6.72 8.43 -2.60
CA GLU A 21 -6.85 8.81 -1.19
C GLU A 21 -5.58 8.43 -0.40
N PHE A 22 -5.12 7.19 -0.58
CA PHE A 22 -3.91 6.70 0.09
C PHE A 22 -2.65 7.40 -0.39
N ALA A 23 -2.57 7.75 -1.68
CA ALA A 23 -1.42 8.46 -2.22
C ALA A 23 -1.30 9.87 -1.65
N GLU A 24 -2.41 10.60 -1.54
CA GLU A 24 -2.44 11.94 -0.92
C GLU A 24 -2.01 11.88 0.55
N GLU A 25 -2.47 10.88 1.32
CA GLU A 25 -2.05 10.67 2.70
C GLU A 25 -0.53 10.41 2.78
N MET A 26 -0.03 9.52 1.93
CA MET A 26 1.38 9.11 1.95
C MET A 26 2.32 10.17 1.42
N GLU A 27 1.90 11.03 0.49
CA GLU A 27 2.72 12.16 0.04
C GLU A 27 3.10 13.07 1.22
N GLY A 28 2.14 13.42 2.07
CA GLY A 28 2.41 14.22 3.27
C GLY A 28 3.41 13.56 4.21
N VAL A 29 3.24 12.26 4.47
CA VAL A 29 4.14 11.47 5.32
C VAL A 29 5.53 11.35 4.72
N ILE A 30 5.64 11.17 3.41
CA ILE A 30 6.91 11.07 2.68
C ILE A 30 7.64 12.40 2.74
N ILE A 31 6.98 13.53 2.46
CA ILE A 31 7.57 14.86 2.53
C ILE A 31 8.09 15.15 3.94
N GLU A 32 7.31 14.83 4.98
CA GLU A 32 7.73 15.01 6.37
C GLU A 32 8.95 14.14 6.70
N SER A 33 8.92 12.86 6.29
CA SER A 33 10.01 11.91 6.52
C SER A 33 11.30 12.33 5.79
N ALA A 34 11.19 12.73 4.53
CA ALA A 34 12.29 13.24 3.72
C ALA A 34 12.87 14.53 4.32
N GLY A 35 12.02 15.44 4.81
CA GLY A 35 12.42 16.65 5.51
C GLY A 35 13.22 16.39 6.79
N LYS A 36 13.04 15.21 7.42
CA LYS A 36 13.85 14.74 8.56
C LYS A 36 15.14 14.01 8.13
N GLY A 37 15.42 13.92 6.83
CA GLY A 37 16.61 13.29 6.28
C GLY A 37 16.51 11.78 6.07
N TYR A 38 15.31 11.19 6.20
CA TYR A 38 15.12 9.77 5.88
C TYR A 38 15.06 9.52 4.38
N SER A 39 15.45 8.31 3.97
CA SER A 39 15.46 7.83 2.57
C SER A 39 14.27 6.93 2.21
N GLY A 40 13.37 6.69 3.17
CA GLY A 40 12.22 5.83 2.97
C GLY A 40 11.25 5.84 4.14
N TYR A 41 10.09 5.24 3.91
CA TYR A 41 9.03 5.05 4.89
C TYR A 41 8.40 3.67 4.73
N LYS A 42 7.91 3.12 5.83
CA LYS A 42 7.30 1.79 5.87
C LYS A 42 5.91 1.90 6.47
N TYR A 43 4.90 1.72 5.63
CA TYR A 43 3.50 1.69 6.05
C TYR A 43 3.07 0.27 6.37
N GLN A 44 2.55 0.02 7.57
CA GLN A 44 1.99 -1.26 7.96
C GLN A 44 0.52 -1.36 7.55
N ILE A 45 0.18 -2.33 6.71
CA ILE A 45 -1.21 -2.66 6.40
C ILE A 45 -1.78 -3.42 7.59
N ARG A 46 -2.48 -2.69 8.47
CA ARG A 46 -3.05 -3.28 9.68
C ARG A 46 -4.23 -4.20 9.35
N TYR A 47 -4.42 -5.24 10.17
CA TYR A 47 -5.48 -6.23 9.97
C TYR A 47 -6.89 -5.66 10.13
N ASP A 48 -7.04 -4.62 10.95
CA ASP A 48 -8.28 -3.88 11.24
C ASP A 48 -8.63 -2.86 10.14
N ASN A 49 -7.76 -2.66 9.13
CA ASN A 49 -8.10 -1.85 7.98
C ASN A 49 -9.15 -2.58 7.10
N PRO A 50 -10.35 -2.00 6.90
CA PRO A 50 -11.41 -2.61 6.07
C PRO A 50 -10.97 -2.78 4.61
N ASP A 51 -10.12 -1.89 4.12
CA ASP A 51 -9.66 -1.83 2.74
C ASP A 51 -8.40 -2.67 2.50
N LYS A 52 -7.91 -3.42 3.50
CA LYS A 52 -6.66 -4.20 3.40
C LYS A 52 -6.61 -5.11 2.17
N HIS A 53 -7.73 -5.72 1.82
CA HIS A 53 -7.81 -6.65 0.70
C HIS A 53 -7.55 -5.96 -0.64
N MET A 54 -7.93 -4.68 -0.76
CA MET A 54 -7.63 -3.84 -1.91
C MET A 54 -6.17 -3.40 -1.89
N MET A 55 -5.66 -2.94 -0.74
CA MET A 55 -4.26 -2.51 -0.61
C MET A 55 -3.24 -3.64 -0.91
N LEU A 56 -3.62 -4.88 -0.62
CA LEU A 56 -2.84 -6.08 -0.93
C LEU A 56 -2.95 -6.51 -2.40
N SER A 57 -3.85 -5.92 -3.18
CA SER A 57 -4.04 -6.28 -4.58
C SER A 57 -2.90 -5.75 -5.45
N LYS A 58 -2.54 -6.53 -6.47
CA LYS A 58 -1.51 -6.14 -7.46
C LYS A 58 -1.85 -4.81 -8.14
N ILE A 59 -3.12 -4.64 -8.50
CA ILE A 59 -3.63 -3.44 -9.19
C ILE A 59 -3.42 -2.19 -8.31
N PHE A 60 -3.70 -2.29 -7.01
CA PHE A 60 -3.50 -1.17 -6.09
C PHE A 60 -2.03 -0.74 -6.04
N ILE A 61 -1.10 -1.70 -5.89
CA ILE A 61 0.33 -1.40 -5.81
C ILE A 61 0.86 -0.83 -7.14
N GLU A 62 0.42 -1.36 -8.28
CA GLU A 62 0.80 -0.85 -9.61
C GLU A 62 0.34 0.60 -9.79
N LYS A 63 -0.94 0.89 -9.52
CA LYS A 63 -1.49 2.25 -9.61
C LYS A 63 -0.83 3.21 -8.63
N LEU A 64 -0.56 2.75 -7.40
CA LEU A 64 0.14 3.55 -6.40
C LEU A 64 1.57 3.89 -6.87
N GLN A 65 2.28 2.93 -7.49
CA GLN A 65 3.60 3.18 -8.06
C GLN A 65 3.55 4.19 -9.21
N GLU A 66 2.51 4.18 -10.04
CA GLU A 66 2.31 5.16 -11.11
C GLU A 66 2.08 6.58 -10.58
N LEU A 67 1.30 6.71 -9.49
CA LEU A 67 1.05 8.01 -8.84
C LEU A 67 2.28 8.55 -8.12
N MET A 68 3.06 7.67 -7.48
CA MET A 68 4.21 8.03 -6.64
C MET A 68 5.49 8.26 -7.44
N GLY A 69 5.44 9.17 -8.41
CA GLY A 69 6.58 9.52 -9.25
C GLY A 69 7.83 9.91 -8.43
N GLY A 70 8.95 9.24 -8.69
CA GLY A 70 10.21 9.46 -7.95
C GLY A 70 10.31 8.71 -6.61
N VAL A 71 9.29 7.94 -6.23
CA VAL A 71 9.30 7.07 -5.06
C VAL A 71 9.09 5.62 -5.49
N LYS A 72 10.02 4.74 -5.12
CA LYS A 72 9.87 3.30 -5.31
C LYS A 72 8.91 2.73 -4.26
N VAL A 73 7.87 2.06 -4.73
CA VAL A 73 6.84 1.40 -3.93
C VAL A 73 7.05 -0.12 -3.99
N GLU A 74 7.29 -0.75 -2.86
CA GLU A 74 7.48 -2.20 -2.74
C GLU A 74 6.53 -2.81 -1.72
N PHE A 75 5.77 -3.84 -2.12
CA PHE A 75 5.02 -4.66 -1.18
C PHE A 75 5.94 -5.71 -0.52
N LYS A 76 5.88 -5.84 0.81
CA LYS A 76 6.62 -6.87 1.56
C LYS A 76 5.75 -7.55 2.61
N ALA A 77 5.75 -8.87 2.59
CA ALA A 77 5.29 -9.70 3.70
C ALA A 77 6.51 -10.07 4.57
N GLU A 78 6.47 -9.73 5.85
CA GLU A 78 7.52 -10.06 6.81
C GLU A 78 7.00 -11.07 7.82
N GLU A 79 7.71 -12.19 7.98
CA GLU A 79 7.40 -13.17 9.01
C GLU A 79 7.87 -12.66 10.38
N ARG A 80 6.94 -12.63 11.34
CA ARG A 80 7.19 -12.30 12.74
C ARG A 80 6.98 -13.52 13.60
N LYS A 81 7.88 -13.71 14.56
CA LYS A 81 7.70 -14.69 15.63
C LYS A 81 6.96 -14.04 16.79
N SER A 82 5.90 -14.69 17.24
CA SER A 82 5.21 -14.34 18.47
C SER A 82 6.01 -14.84 19.68
N PHE A 83 5.77 -14.22 20.83
CA PHE A 83 6.35 -14.64 22.10
C PHE A 83 5.95 -16.08 22.49
N LEU A 84 4.82 -16.58 21.97
CA LEU A 84 4.30 -17.92 22.24
C LEU A 84 4.80 -18.98 21.22
N GLY A 85 5.78 -18.64 20.39
CA GLY A 85 6.39 -19.58 19.44
C GLY A 85 5.59 -19.80 18.14
N SER A 86 4.47 -19.11 17.94
CA SER A 86 3.79 -19.06 16.63
C SER A 86 4.43 -18.02 15.71
N SER A 87 4.29 -18.16 14.40
CA SER A 87 4.63 -17.09 13.45
C SER A 87 3.39 -16.50 12.79
N TYR A 88 3.46 -15.20 12.45
CA TYR A 88 2.45 -14.47 11.70
C TYR A 88 3.11 -13.57 10.67
N HIS A 89 2.37 -13.20 9.63
CA HIS A 89 2.87 -12.33 8.57
C HIS A 89 2.34 -10.91 8.78
N GLU A 90 3.26 -9.95 8.83
CA GLU A 90 2.95 -8.54 8.72
C GLU A 90 3.11 -8.10 7.27
N HIS A 91 2.19 -7.26 6.80
CA HIS A 91 2.19 -6.79 5.43
C HIS A 91 2.51 -5.30 5.41
N TYR A 92 3.40 -4.91 4.51
CA TYR A 92 3.91 -3.56 4.44
C TYR A 92 3.98 -3.03 3.01
N ILE A 93 3.76 -1.73 2.88
CA ILE A 93 4.12 -0.95 1.69
C ILE A 93 5.36 -0.13 2.05
N HIS A 94 6.45 -0.39 1.34
CA HIS A 94 7.72 0.30 1.51
C HIS A 94 7.83 1.38 0.44
N PHE A 95 8.08 2.60 0.89
CA PHE A 95 8.39 3.75 0.06
C PHE A 95 9.87 4.06 0.19
N LYS A 96 10.56 4.28 -0.93
CA LYS A 96 11.97 4.66 -0.97
C LYS A 96 12.18 5.75 -2.01
N TRP A 97 12.88 6.81 -1.66
CA TRP A 97 13.04 7.99 -2.52
C TRP A 97 14.49 8.47 -2.63
N ASN A 98 15.44 7.70 -2.10
CA ASN A 98 16.86 7.79 -2.45
C ASN A 98 17.28 6.46 -3.07
N ASP A 99 18.04 6.52 -4.16
CA ASP A 99 18.75 5.37 -4.77
C ASP A 99 19.80 4.79 -3.82
#